data_AF-A0A2U8W8B4-F1
#
_entry.id   AF-A0A2U8W8B4-F1
#
_cell.length_a   1.000
_cell.length_b   1.000
_cell.length_c   1.000
_cell.angle_alpha   90.00
_cell.angle_beta   90.00
_cell.angle_gamma   90.00
#
_symmetry.space_group_name_H-M   'P 1'
#
loop_
_entity.id
_entity.type
_entity.pdbx_description
1 polymer ?
#
loop_
_entity_poly.entity_id
_entity_poly.type
_entity_poly.pdbx_seq_one_letter_code
_entity_poly.pdbx_strand_id
1 'polypeptide(L)'
;MPLITPEDIGTTPRSCLSPRRRLQAWERTNGKCVVCGERIDGARERWIIEHIRALELGGADELDNMGPAHEACGREKTRDDHARTAQAKRQKLRHIGAAVSAQPLPGSRATPLKRKVNGTVVPRADGPRRQFEGLPQRGLTSDPDPAAAPCLAPAVKARAVYPFATVELVTGLGEPRTAAPMNQRTRDLSSSQQPATNGNVSDAGAGEILPPVPAHLAFLFDERPLLVGESAEQYDALMRSVLHEVKPREPIEAIWTKDIIDLTWETLRYRGYKQRILDQARLQTVEELIAPMIREEEQVDPDPDHPLSPRKMATGWMRGSEHERTWVDQQLRERGIMPENVAAQAFANTLSVIERIERQITSASARRDTALREIERRRSAFGRQLRSSTDILDVDPNGSAASAIPVSRS
;
A
#
# COMPACT_ATOMS: atom_id res chain seq x y z
N MET A 1 42.37 20.03 23.35
CA MET A 1 41.20 20.84 22.95
C MET A 1 40.31 21.01 24.17
N PRO A 2 39.77 22.21 24.44
CA PRO A 2 38.85 22.39 25.56
C PRO A 2 37.61 21.52 25.36
N LEU A 3 37.07 20.98 26.46
CA LEU A 3 35.77 20.30 26.47
C LEU A 3 34.70 21.32 26.11
N ILE A 4 34.26 21.33 24.85
CA ILE A 4 33.08 22.07 24.43
C ILE A 4 31.89 21.29 25.00
N THR A 5 31.18 21.89 25.96
CA THR A 5 29.88 21.39 26.42
C THR A 5 28.81 22.02 25.53
N PRO A 6 28.32 21.34 24.48
CA PRO A 6 27.24 21.88 23.67
C PRO A 6 26.00 22.04 24.54
N GLU A 7 25.45 23.24 24.61
CA GLU A 7 24.13 23.48 25.19
C GLU A 7 23.10 22.65 24.42
N ASP A 8 22.26 21.90 25.14
CA ASP A 8 21.23 21.08 24.51
C ASP A 8 20.04 21.96 24.10
N ILE A 9 19.93 22.24 22.80
CA ILE A 9 18.78 22.92 22.24
C ILE A 9 17.64 21.88 22.14
N GLY A 10 16.83 21.81 23.19
CA GLY A 10 15.65 20.95 23.23
C GLY A 10 14.58 21.32 22.20
N THR A 11 13.60 20.43 22.00
CA THR A 11 12.44 20.72 21.15
C THR A 11 11.51 21.70 21.86
N THR A 12 11.25 22.86 21.25
CA THR A 12 10.27 23.82 21.77
C THR A 12 8.86 23.23 21.69
N PRO A 13 8.06 23.26 22.78
CA PRO A 13 6.67 22.80 22.73
C PRO A 13 5.82 23.70 21.84
N ARG A 14 4.93 23.11 21.03
CA ARG A 14 4.02 23.86 20.16
C ARG A 14 2.87 24.44 20.98
N SER A 15 2.70 25.76 20.96
CA SER A 15 1.54 26.43 21.54
C SER A 15 0.35 26.44 20.59
N CYS A 16 -0.87 26.47 21.16
CA CYS A 16 -2.08 26.67 20.37
C CYS A 16 -2.08 28.10 19.78
N LEU A 17 -2.17 28.20 18.45
CA LEU A 17 -2.26 29.51 17.79
C LEU A 17 -3.66 30.10 17.90
N SER A 18 -3.76 31.30 18.48
CA SER A 18 -4.98 32.10 18.43
C SER A 18 -5.23 32.63 17.02
N PRO A 19 -6.50 32.92 16.64
CA PRO A 19 -6.82 33.52 15.34
C PRO A 19 -6.04 34.82 15.06
N ARG A 20 -5.81 35.64 16.10
CA ARG A 20 -4.99 36.87 15.99
C ARG A 20 -3.54 36.58 15.59
N ARG A 21 -2.90 35.58 16.22
CA ARG A 21 -1.53 35.17 15.86
C ARG A 21 -1.44 34.63 14.44
N ARG A 22 -2.48 33.89 13.98
CA ARG A 22 -2.55 33.42 12.59
C ARG A 22 -2.62 34.57 11.59
N LEU A 23 -3.42 35.60 11.89
CA LEU A 23 -3.52 36.80 11.05
C LEU A 23 -2.20 37.58 11.01
N GLN A 24 -1.55 37.77 12.17
CA GLN A 24 -0.23 38.45 12.24
C GLN A 24 0.84 37.74 11.40
N ALA A 25 0.89 36.40 11.45
CA ALA A 25 1.81 35.61 10.64
C ALA A 25 1.53 35.76 9.14
N TRP A 26 0.25 35.87 8.74
CA TRP A 26 -0.15 36.10 7.36
C TRP A 26 0.22 37.51 6.86
N GLU A 27 -0.09 38.54 7.63
CA GLU A 27 0.18 39.94 7.30
C GLU A 27 1.69 40.20 7.19
N ARG A 28 2.49 39.63 8.09
CA ARG A 28 3.96 39.74 8.07
C ARG A 28 4.56 39.22 6.77
N THR A 29 4.11 38.07 6.27
CA THR A 29 4.65 37.49 5.02
C THR A 29 3.94 37.99 3.77
N ASN A 30 2.96 38.91 3.93
CA ASN A 30 2.12 39.42 2.86
C ASN A 30 1.41 38.30 2.07
N GLY A 31 0.96 37.26 2.79
CA GLY A 31 0.29 36.09 2.20
C GLY A 31 1.18 35.21 1.32
N LYS A 32 2.51 35.30 1.45
CA LYS A 32 3.44 34.43 0.73
C LYS A 32 3.74 33.15 1.51
N CYS A 33 3.77 32.03 0.80
CA CYS A 33 4.15 30.74 1.31
C CYS A 33 5.60 30.77 1.81
N VAL A 34 5.84 30.40 3.06
CA VAL A 34 7.21 30.36 3.63
C VAL A 34 8.09 29.24 3.08
N VAL A 35 7.51 28.31 2.32
CA VAL A 35 8.22 27.16 1.74
C VAL A 35 8.63 27.42 0.29
N CYS A 36 7.68 27.81 -0.58
CA CYS A 36 7.95 28.06 -2.00
C CYS A 36 8.10 29.54 -2.37
N GLY A 37 7.71 30.48 -1.50
CA GLY A 37 7.79 31.92 -1.75
C GLY A 37 6.66 32.50 -2.61
N GLU A 38 5.78 31.67 -3.18
CA GLU A 38 4.64 32.10 -4.00
C GLU A 38 3.51 32.69 -3.16
N ARG A 39 2.63 33.49 -3.78
CA ARG A 39 1.47 34.08 -3.11
C ARG A 39 0.35 33.05 -3.01
N ILE A 40 -0.22 32.93 -1.82
CA ILE A 40 -1.35 32.05 -1.52
C ILE A 40 -2.65 32.83 -1.74
N ASP A 41 -3.60 32.26 -2.48
CA ASP A 41 -4.98 32.78 -2.49
C ASP A 41 -5.73 32.27 -1.26
N GLY A 42 -5.71 33.04 -0.18
CA GLY A 42 -6.29 32.64 1.10
C GLY A 42 -7.81 32.36 1.08
N ALA A 43 -8.54 32.74 0.03
CA ALA A 43 -9.97 32.46 -0.11
C ALA A 43 -10.25 31.17 -0.89
N ARG A 44 -9.36 30.77 -1.81
CA ARG A 44 -9.54 29.61 -2.69
C ARG A 44 -8.66 28.42 -2.32
N GLU A 45 -7.50 28.67 -1.72
CA GLU A 45 -6.49 27.67 -1.43
C GLU A 45 -6.43 27.36 0.07
N ARG A 46 -6.28 26.07 0.39
CA ARG A 46 -6.07 25.63 1.77
C ARG A 46 -4.61 25.88 2.18
N TRP A 47 -4.44 26.57 3.30
CA TRP A 47 -3.13 26.89 3.87
C TRP A 47 -3.07 26.65 5.37
N ILE A 48 -1.86 26.35 5.84
CA ILE A 48 -1.56 26.07 7.24
C ILE A 48 -0.47 27.04 7.74
N ILE A 49 -0.36 27.20 9.06
CA ILE A 49 0.77 27.90 9.67
C ILE A 49 1.89 26.89 9.90
N GLU A 50 3.01 27.15 9.24
CA GLU A 50 4.19 26.31 9.22
C GLU A 50 5.38 27.07 9.83
N HIS A 51 6.22 26.37 10.58
CA HIS A 51 7.43 26.96 11.16
C HIS A 51 8.57 26.95 10.14
N ILE A 52 9.28 28.05 9.92
CA ILE A 52 10.38 28.13 8.93
C ILE A 52 11.48 27.14 9.30
N ARG A 53 11.94 27.19 10.55
CA ARG A 53 12.78 26.17 11.19
C ARG A 53 11.90 25.27 12.04
N ALA A 54 11.97 23.96 11.81
CA ALA A 54 11.21 22.98 12.57
C ALA A 54 11.52 23.07 14.08
N LEU A 55 10.48 22.94 14.92
CA LEU A 55 10.64 22.92 16.38
C LEU A 55 11.57 21.78 16.83
N GLU A 56 11.54 20.63 16.15
CA GLU A 56 12.43 19.48 16.42
C GLU A 56 13.91 19.73 16.10
N LEU A 57 14.20 20.76 15.29
CA LEU A 57 15.55 21.17 14.89
C LEU A 57 15.99 22.45 15.60
N GLY A 58 15.42 22.73 16.78
CA GLY A 58 15.71 23.92 17.57
C GLY A 58 15.05 25.19 17.04
N GLY A 59 13.90 25.05 16.36
CA GLY A 59 13.05 26.18 16.00
C GLY A 59 12.32 26.78 17.20
N ALA A 60 12.20 28.10 17.24
CA ALA A 60 11.38 28.81 18.22
C ALA A 60 9.91 28.80 17.82
N ASP A 61 8.99 28.78 18.79
CA ASP A 61 7.54 28.89 18.54
C ASP A 61 7.08 30.36 18.51
N GLU A 62 7.86 31.19 17.81
CA GLU A 62 7.68 32.64 17.70
C GLU A 62 7.16 33.04 16.33
N LEU A 63 6.51 34.21 16.25
CA LEU A 63 5.98 34.77 14.99
C LEU A 63 7.07 34.93 13.92
N ASP A 64 8.32 35.14 14.35
CA ASP A 64 9.45 35.30 13.45
C ASP A 64 9.81 34.03 12.70
N ASN A 65 9.52 32.88 13.32
CA ASN A 65 9.80 31.56 12.82
C ASN A 65 8.55 30.87 12.25
N MET A 66 7.47 31.57 11.95
CA MET A 66 6.26 30.97 11.37
C MET A 66 5.61 31.84 10.31
N GLY A 67 4.93 31.20 9.37
CA GLY A 67 4.13 31.88 8.36
C GLY A 67 3.19 30.93 7.63
N PRO A 68 2.38 31.45 6.70
CA PRO A 68 1.46 30.63 5.95
C PRO A 68 2.23 29.76 4.95
N ALA A 69 1.76 28.54 4.74
CA ALA A 69 2.25 27.62 3.71
C ALA A 69 1.07 26.91 3.05
N HIS A 70 1.19 26.59 1.76
CA HIS A 70 0.26 25.67 1.11
C HIS A 70 0.24 24.34 1.88
N GLU A 71 -0.92 23.69 1.95
CA GLU A 71 -1.04 22.39 2.64
C GLU A 71 -0.07 21.33 2.05
N ALA A 72 0.10 21.33 0.72
CA ALA A 72 1.04 20.44 0.03
C ALA A 72 2.50 20.74 0.41
N CYS A 73 2.91 22.01 0.38
CA CYS A 73 4.25 22.44 0.74
C CYS A 73 4.57 22.13 2.22
N GLY A 74 3.61 22.35 3.12
CA GLY A 74 3.77 22.02 4.54
C GLY A 74 3.95 20.53 4.78
N ARG A 75 3.22 19.67 4.06
CA ARG A 75 3.36 18.21 4.16
C ARG A 75 4.74 17.74 3.70
N GLU A 76 5.23 18.26 2.59
CA GLU A 76 6.57 17.95 2.08
C GLU A 76 7.67 18.39 3.05
N LYS A 77 7.60 19.64 3.51
CA LYS A 77 8.53 20.16 4.51
C LYS A 77 8.51 19.34 5.80
N THR A 78 7.34 18.96 6.30
CA THR A 78 7.20 18.12 7.51
C THR A 78 7.95 16.78 7.36
N ARG A 79 7.83 16.12 6.20
CA ARG A 79 8.56 14.87 5.93
C ARG A 79 10.08 15.10 5.95
N ASP A 80 10.54 16.15 5.29
CA ASP A 80 11.97 16.45 5.17
C ASP A 80 12.57 16.90 6.51
N ASP A 81 11.79 17.62 7.33
CA ASP A 81 12.16 18.01 8.69
C ASP A 81 12.34 16.80 9.60
N HIS A 82 11.41 15.85 9.60
CA HIS A 82 11.56 14.62 10.39
C HIS A 82 12.79 13.80 9.94
N ALA A 83 13.07 13.76 8.63
CA ALA A 83 14.27 13.09 8.11
C ALA A 83 15.56 13.76 8.62
N ARG A 84 15.62 15.10 8.58
CA ARG A 84 16.73 15.90 9.11
C ARG A 84 16.89 15.75 10.61
N THR A 85 15.80 15.78 11.38
CA THR A 85 15.80 15.53 12.84
C THR A 85 16.40 14.16 13.15
N ALA A 86 15.98 13.12 12.42
CA ALA A 86 16.51 11.78 12.63
C ALA A 86 18.02 11.69 12.35
N GLN A 87 18.50 12.39 11.32
CA GLN A 87 19.93 12.48 11.02
C GLN A 87 20.71 13.23 12.12
N ALA A 88 20.21 14.38 12.57
CA ALA A 88 20.81 15.18 13.63
C ALA A 88 20.90 14.37 14.94
N LYS A 89 19.83 13.66 15.31
CA LYS A 89 19.82 12.77 16.49
C LYS A 89 20.86 11.65 16.37
N ARG A 90 20.99 11.02 15.20
CA ARG A 90 22.04 10.00 14.94
C ARG A 90 23.45 10.59 15.04
N GLN A 91 23.67 11.80 14.54
CA GLN A 91 24.96 12.48 14.65
C GLN A 91 25.29 12.82 16.10
N LYS A 92 24.32 13.37 16.86
CA LYS A 92 24.48 13.65 18.29
C LYS A 92 24.84 12.38 19.07
N LEU A 93 24.13 11.26 18.83
CA LEU A 93 24.44 9.95 19.45
C LEU A 93 25.89 9.51 19.17
N ARG A 94 26.37 9.67 17.94
CA ARG A 94 27.76 9.33 17.59
C ARG A 94 28.76 10.27 18.25
N HIS A 95 28.48 11.56 18.28
CA HIS A 95 29.37 12.57 18.85
C HIS A 95 29.55 12.39 20.36
N ILE A 96 28.46 12.11 21.09
CA ILE A 96 28.52 11.87 22.54
C ILE A 96 28.97 10.45 22.90
N GLY A 97 29.25 9.59 21.92
CA GLY A 97 29.64 8.20 22.14
C GLY A 97 28.53 7.25 22.62
N ALA A 98 27.26 7.69 22.57
CA ALA A 98 26.09 6.89 22.95
C ALA A 98 25.56 5.98 21.82
N ALA A 99 26.15 6.06 20.62
CA ALA A 99 25.78 5.20 19.51
C ALA A 99 26.13 3.73 19.81
N VAL A 100 25.13 2.85 19.78
CA VAL A 100 25.33 1.41 19.89
C VAL A 100 25.83 0.86 18.55
N SER A 101 26.87 0.03 18.58
CA SER A 101 27.41 -0.62 17.39
C SER A 101 26.42 -1.63 16.81
N ALA A 102 26.08 -1.48 15.53
CA ALA A 102 25.26 -2.47 14.81
C ALA A 102 25.95 -3.84 14.67
N GLN A 103 27.29 -3.83 14.66
CA GLN A 103 28.14 -5.03 14.66
C GLN A 103 28.96 -5.05 15.94
N PRO A 104 28.40 -5.55 17.06
CA PRO A 104 29.15 -5.66 18.30
C PRO A 104 30.33 -6.62 18.13
N LEU A 105 31.46 -6.30 18.75
CA LEU A 105 32.66 -7.15 18.72
C LEU A 105 32.31 -8.59 19.15
N PRO A 106 32.73 -9.63 18.40
CA PRO A 106 32.48 -11.02 18.77
C PRO A 106 33.02 -11.35 20.16
N GLY A 107 32.15 -11.86 21.04
CA GLY A 107 32.50 -12.19 22.44
C GLY A 107 32.38 -11.04 23.44
N SER A 108 31.97 -9.85 22.99
CA SER A 108 31.65 -8.72 23.86
C SER A 108 30.42 -8.99 24.74
N ARG A 109 30.13 -8.09 25.70
CA ARG A 109 28.94 -8.21 26.56
C ARG A 109 27.62 -8.07 25.79
N ALA A 110 27.66 -7.46 24.61
CA ALA A 110 26.52 -7.27 23.72
C ALA A 110 26.20 -8.52 22.87
N THR A 111 27.10 -9.51 22.81
CA THR A 111 26.87 -10.76 22.06
C THR A 111 26.41 -11.92 22.95
N PRO A 112 25.64 -12.89 22.42
CA PRO A 112 25.20 -14.08 23.16
C PRO A 112 26.34 -15.00 23.58
N LEU A 113 27.49 -14.92 22.92
CA LEU A 113 28.65 -15.76 23.19
C LEU A 113 29.63 -15.01 24.10
N LYS A 114 30.32 -15.75 24.98
CA LYS A 114 31.43 -15.25 25.80
C LYS A 114 32.65 -16.14 25.64
N ARG A 115 33.84 -15.53 25.61
CA ARG A 115 35.11 -16.25 25.62
C ARG A 115 35.58 -16.42 27.07
N LYS A 116 35.80 -17.65 27.51
CA LYS A 116 36.39 -17.98 28.82
C LYS A 116 37.90 -17.73 28.79
N VAL A 117 38.50 -17.59 29.98
CA VAL A 117 39.95 -17.37 30.16
C VAL A 117 40.78 -18.50 29.52
N ASN A 118 40.26 -19.73 29.51
CA ASN A 118 40.86 -20.89 28.85
C ASN A 118 40.70 -20.90 27.31
N GLY A 119 40.22 -19.82 26.70
CA GLY A 119 40.07 -19.68 25.24
C GLY A 119 38.77 -20.24 24.67
N THR A 120 38.01 -21.06 25.41
CA THR A 120 36.76 -21.66 24.92
C THR A 120 35.64 -20.62 24.77
N VAL A 121 34.93 -20.67 23.65
CA VAL A 121 33.72 -19.86 23.40
C VAL A 121 32.50 -20.64 23.89
N VAL A 122 31.70 -20.04 24.77
CA VAL A 122 30.49 -20.67 25.31
C VAL A 122 29.27 -19.73 25.19
N PRO A 123 28.04 -20.28 25.13
CA PRO A 123 26.83 -19.51 25.32
C PRO A 123 26.82 -18.80 26.69
N ARG A 124 26.32 -17.57 26.73
CA ARG A 124 26.11 -16.81 27.96
C ARG A 124 24.75 -17.19 28.56
N ALA A 125 24.74 -17.71 29.78
CA ALA A 125 23.54 -18.19 30.47
C ALA A 125 22.45 -17.10 30.62
N ASP A 126 22.86 -15.85 30.84
CA ASP A 126 21.94 -14.72 31.11
C ASP A 126 21.43 -14.02 29.83
N GLY A 127 21.72 -14.56 28.63
CA GLY A 127 21.48 -13.87 27.35
C GLY A 127 22.37 -12.63 27.15
N PRO A 128 22.32 -11.97 25.98
CA PRO A 128 23.00 -10.68 25.80
C PRO A 128 22.41 -9.67 26.78
N ARG A 129 23.25 -8.97 27.56
CA ARG A 129 22.76 -7.85 28.38
C ARG A 129 22.31 -6.75 27.41
N ARG A 130 21.01 -6.70 27.12
CA ARG A 130 20.40 -5.57 26.42
C ARG A 130 20.63 -4.36 27.31
N GLN A 131 21.47 -3.42 26.87
CA GLN A 131 21.74 -2.21 27.66
C GLN A 131 20.52 -1.29 27.80
N PHE A 132 19.37 -1.64 27.21
CA PHE A 132 18.10 -0.95 27.39
C PHE A 132 16.95 -1.97 27.40
N GLU A 133 16.38 -2.23 28.57
CA GLU A 133 14.99 -2.69 28.69
C GLU A 133 14.09 -1.50 28.32
N GLY A 134 13.37 -1.57 27.20
CA GLY A 134 12.39 -0.52 26.88
C GLY A 134 11.98 -0.28 25.43
N LEU A 135 12.28 -1.14 24.44
CA LEU A 135 11.70 -0.98 23.09
C LEU A 135 11.20 -2.33 22.52
N PRO A 136 9.99 -2.39 21.94
CA PRO A 136 9.43 -3.62 21.39
C PRO A 136 10.25 -4.07 20.18
N GLN A 137 10.53 -5.37 20.15
CA GLN A 137 11.32 -6.02 19.10
C GLN A 137 10.56 -5.95 17.77
N ARG A 138 11.06 -5.15 16.83
CA ARG A 138 10.66 -5.25 15.43
C ARG A 138 11.63 -6.21 14.75
N GLY A 139 11.10 -7.31 14.21
CA GLY A 139 11.86 -8.40 13.63
C GLY A 139 12.85 -7.93 12.56
N LEU A 140 14.10 -8.38 12.72
CA LEU A 140 15.14 -8.31 11.70
C LEU A 140 14.83 -9.39 10.66
N THR A 141 14.41 -8.99 9.46
CA THR A 141 14.63 -9.81 8.27
C THR A 141 15.99 -9.42 7.69
N SER A 142 16.88 -10.39 7.69
CA SER A 142 18.16 -10.43 6.98
C SER A 142 17.91 -10.38 5.45
N ASP A 143 18.46 -9.38 4.76
CA ASP A 143 19.73 -9.56 4.04
C ASP A 143 20.17 -8.24 3.34
N PRO A 144 21.48 -8.10 3.03
CA PRO A 144 22.10 -6.86 2.60
C PRO A 144 22.23 -6.79 1.07
N ASP A 145 22.16 -5.59 0.50
CA ASP A 145 22.69 -5.34 -0.84
C ASP A 145 23.86 -4.33 -0.79
N PRO A 146 25.02 -4.65 -1.40
CA PRO A 146 26.23 -3.83 -1.32
C PRO A 146 26.43 -3.00 -2.59
N ALA A 147 26.18 -1.69 -2.54
CA ALA A 147 26.90 -0.67 -3.33
C ALA A 147 26.25 0.70 -3.14
N ALA A 148 26.91 1.60 -2.42
CA ALA A 148 26.65 3.03 -2.50
C ALA A 148 27.98 3.78 -2.45
N ALA A 149 28.64 3.85 -3.60
CA ALA A 149 29.56 4.93 -3.92
C ALA A 149 28.75 6.12 -4.48
N PRO A 150 29.22 7.37 -4.33
CA PRO A 150 28.43 8.56 -4.61
C PRO A 150 28.45 8.90 -6.09
N CYS A 151 27.28 9.03 -6.72
CA CYS A 151 27.17 9.51 -8.09
C CYS A 151 26.87 11.01 -8.11
N LEU A 152 27.85 11.76 -8.62
CA LEU A 152 27.73 13.14 -9.08
C LEU A 152 26.59 13.27 -10.11
N ALA A 153 25.81 14.35 -9.99
CA ALA A 153 24.80 14.72 -10.96
C ALA A 153 25.41 15.09 -12.31
N PRO A 154 24.79 14.69 -13.44
CA PRO A 154 24.87 15.46 -14.66
C PRO A 154 23.56 16.20 -14.94
N ALA A 155 23.71 17.45 -15.36
CA ALA A 155 22.66 18.27 -15.93
C ALA A 155 22.08 17.61 -17.19
N VAL A 156 20.75 17.50 -17.29
CA VAL A 156 20.07 17.13 -18.53
C VAL A 156 19.05 18.19 -18.91
N LYS A 157 19.20 18.65 -20.15
CA LYS A 157 18.40 19.66 -20.85
C LYS A 157 17.00 19.13 -21.18
N ALA A 158 16.06 20.07 -21.33
CA ALA A 158 14.67 19.88 -21.68
C ALA A 158 14.41 19.19 -23.05
N ARG A 159 13.43 18.27 -23.08
CA ARG A 159 12.41 17.91 -24.12
C ARG A 159 11.95 16.46 -23.86
N ALA A 160 10.72 16.02 -24.06
CA ALA A 160 9.53 16.57 -24.69
C ALA A 160 8.29 16.02 -23.97
N VAL A 161 7.24 16.83 -23.90
CA VAL A 161 5.90 16.42 -23.50
C VAL A 161 5.29 15.60 -24.64
N TYR A 162 4.92 14.34 -24.39
CA TYR A 162 4.02 13.61 -25.28
C TYR A 162 2.57 13.77 -24.77
N PRO A 163 1.61 14.13 -25.63
CA PRO A 163 0.23 14.32 -25.26
C PRO A 163 -0.46 12.97 -25.05
N PHE A 164 -1.19 12.85 -23.95
CA PHE A 164 -2.14 11.78 -23.71
C PHE A 164 -3.25 11.89 -24.76
N ALA A 165 -3.37 10.92 -25.65
CA ALA A 165 -4.48 10.86 -26.60
C ALA A 165 -5.79 10.67 -25.82
N THR A 166 -6.66 11.68 -25.88
CA THR A 166 -8.06 11.57 -25.50
C THR A 166 -8.74 10.57 -26.41
N VAL A 167 -9.24 9.47 -25.84
CA VAL A 167 -10.12 8.55 -26.55
C VAL A 167 -11.47 9.25 -26.69
N GLU A 168 -11.79 9.74 -27.88
CA GLU A 168 -13.15 10.14 -28.23
C GLU A 168 -14.02 8.90 -28.37
N LEU A 169 -15.14 8.91 -27.65
CA LEU A 169 -16.18 7.88 -27.69
C LEU A 169 -16.94 8.02 -29.02
N VAL A 170 -16.58 7.20 -30.02
CA VAL A 170 -17.39 7.11 -31.25
C VAL A 170 -18.60 6.23 -30.96
N THR A 171 -19.74 6.86 -30.67
CA THR A 171 -21.05 6.22 -30.69
C THR A 171 -21.50 6.04 -32.13
N GLY A 172 -21.33 4.84 -32.67
CA GLY A 172 -21.89 4.43 -33.97
C GLY A 172 -22.80 3.22 -33.78
N LEU A 173 -24.11 3.45 -33.76
CA LEU A 173 -25.14 2.41 -33.81
C LEU A 173 -25.06 1.69 -35.16
N GLY A 174 -24.77 0.39 -35.14
CA GLY A 174 -24.85 -0.50 -36.29
C GLY A 174 -25.43 -1.85 -35.84
N GLU A 175 -26.64 -2.14 -36.30
CA GLU A 175 -27.43 -3.33 -35.95
C GLU A 175 -26.71 -4.65 -36.35
N PRO A 176 -26.80 -5.72 -35.54
CA PRO A 176 -26.22 -7.01 -35.92
C PRO A 176 -27.12 -7.75 -36.93
N ARG A 177 -26.61 -7.95 -38.15
CA ARG A 177 -27.19 -8.88 -39.12
C ARG A 177 -26.85 -10.32 -38.73
N THR A 178 -27.91 -11.12 -38.61
CA THR A 178 -27.91 -12.57 -38.42
C THR A 178 -27.18 -13.31 -39.54
N ALA A 179 -26.27 -14.22 -39.20
CA ALA A 179 -25.76 -15.24 -40.11
C ALA A 179 -25.69 -16.59 -39.39
N ALA A 180 -26.34 -17.58 -39.99
CA ALA A 180 -26.49 -18.95 -39.52
C ALA A 180 -25.17 -19.76 -39.58
N PRO A 181 -24.99 -20.79 -38.73
CA PRO A 181 -23.82 -21.66 -38.80
C PRO A 181 -23.99 -22.77 -39.85
N MET A 182 -22.98 -22.93 -40.68
CA MET A 182 -22.84 -23.99 -41.67
C MET A 182 -22.10 -25.19 -41.07
N ASN A 183 -22.72 -26.36 -41.18
CA ASN A 183 -22.21 -27.67 -40.77
C ASN A 183 -20.88 -28.02 -41.43
N GLN A 184 -19.97 -28.64 -40.68
CA GLN A 184 -19.10 -29.70 -41.20
C GLN A 184 -18.72 -30.70 -40.08
N ARG A 185 -18.99 -31.97 -40.39
CA ARG A 185 -18.81 -33.18 -39.57
C ARG A 185 -17.33 -33.57 -39.50
N THR A 186 -16.89 -34.14 -38.37
CA THR A 186 -16.26 -35.48 -38.34
C THR A 186 -16.16 -36.09 -36.94
N ARG A 187 -16.76 -37.29 -36.83
CA ARG A 187 -16.35 -38.53 -36.14
C ARG A 187 -16.21 -38.61 -34.61
N ASP A 188 -17.26 -39.18 -34.03
CA ASP A 188 -17.36 -40.25 -33.02
C ASP A 188 -16.10 -40.73 -32.30
N LEU A 189 -16.20 -40.79 -30.97
CA LEU A 189 -15.87 -41.98 -30.17
C LEU A 189 -16.60 -41.93 -28.80
N SER A 190 -17.58 -42.83 -28.66
CA SER A 190 -17.99 -43.57 -27.45
C SER A 190 -18.50 -42.86 -26.20
N SER A 191 -19.84 -42.83 -26.09
CA SER A 191 -20.67 -43.51 -25.07
C SER A 191 -20.23 -43.49 -23.60
N SER A 192 -20.99 -42.75 -22.78
CA SER A 192 -21.59 -43.32 -21.57
C SER A 192 -22.86 -42.56 -21.19
N GLN A 193 -23.96 -43.31 -21.14
CA GLN A 193 -25.33 -42.90 -20.83
C GLN A 193 -25.49 -42.40 -19.40
N GLN A 194 -26.33 -41.38 -19.18
CA GLN A 194 -27.31 -41.33 -18.08
C GLN A 194 -28.56 -40.51 -18.52
N PRO A 195 -29.75 -40.81 -17.96
CA PRO A 195 -31.04 -40.56 -18.61
C PRO A 195 -31.61 -39.17 -18.35
N ALA A 196 -32.44 -38.73 -19.29
CA ALA A 196 -33.23 -37.51 -19.23
C ALA A 196 -34.42 -37.65 -18.27
N THR A 197 -34.66 -36.62 -17.45
CA THR A 197 -36.00 -36.22 -17.02
C THR A 197 -36.17 -34.73 -17.27
N ASN A 198 -37.16 -34.41 -18.10
CA ASN A 198 -37.65 -33.07 -18.39
C ASN A 198 -38.34 -32.46 -17.16
N GLY A 199 -38.26 -31.13 -17.04
CA GLY A 199 -39.36 -30.34 -16.46
C GLY A 199 -38.92 -29.13 -15.63
N ASN A 200 -39.03 -27.95 -16.23
CA ASN A 200 -39.21 -26.63 -15.59
C ASN A 200 -38.27 -26.24 -14.44
N VAL A 201 -37.26 -25.43 -14.77
CA VAL A 201 -36.64 -24.56 -13.77
C VAL A 201 -37.25 -23.17 -13.89
N SER A 202 -38.27 -22.97 -13.07
CA SER A 202 -38.72 -21.67 -12.61
C SER A 202 -37.57 -20.99 -11.85
N ASP A 203 -37.42 -19.70 -12.12
CA ASP A 203 -36.87 -18.65 -11.26
C ASP A 203 -36.81 -19.04 -9.77
N ALA A 204 -35.60 -19.27 -9.25
CA ALA A 204 -35.36 -19.49 -7.83
C ALA A 204 -34.00 -18.88 -7.47
N GLY A 205 -34.05 -17.66 -6.94
CA GLY A 205 -32.92 -17.01 -6.29
C GLY A 205 -32.32 -17.92 -5.23
N ALA A 206 -31.01 -18.19 -5.36
CA ALA A 206 -30.25 -18.88 -4.33
C ALA A 206 -30.12 -17.96 -3.11
N GLY A 207 -31.07 -18.08 -2.19
CA GLY A 207 -30.93 -17.65 -0.81
C GLY A 207 -29.89 -18.52 -0.11
N GLU A 208 -28.61 -18.28 -0.37
CA GLU A 208 -27.53 -18.79 0.47
C GLU A 208 -27.47 -17.94 1.74
N ILE A 209 -27.74 -18.59 2.88
CA ILE A 209 -27.80 -17.97 4.21
C ILE A 209 -26.47 -17.26 4.48
N LEU A 210 -26.49 -15.92 4.49
CA LEU A 210 -25.38 -15.12 4.99
C LEU A 210 -25.05 -15.59 6.42
N PRO A 211 -23.76 -15.86 6.76
CA PRO A 211 -23.36 -16.16 8.14
C PRO A 211 -23.83 -15.04 9.09
N PRO A 212 -23.93 -15.28 10.42
CA PRO A 212 -24.84 -14.56 11.30
C PRO A 212 -24.42 -13.09 11.49
N VAL A 213 -24.82 -12.26 10.53
CA VAL A 213 -24.88 -10.81 10.65
C VAL A 213 -26.25 -10.51 11.26
N PRO A 214 -26.32 -9.65 12.29
CA PRO A 214 -27.61 -9.19 12.81
C PRO A 214 -28.49 -8.67 11.66
N ALA A 215 -29.76 -9.09 11.59
CA ALA A 215 -30.64 -8.82 10.45
C ALA A 215 -30.73 -7.32 10.08
N HIS A 216 -30.66 -6.42 11.08
CA HIS A 216 -30.66 -4.97 10.88
C HIS A 216 -29.39 -4.41 10.22
N LEU A 217 -28.34 -5.22 10.02
CA LEU A 217 -27.07 -4.84 9.39
C LEU A 217 -26.84 -5.53 8.04
N ALA A 218 -27.74 -6.43 7.61
CA ALA A 218 -27.59 -7.17 6.36
C ALA A 218 -27.47 -6.23 5.14
N PHE A 219 -28.18 -5.10 5.17
CA PHE A 219 -28.18 -4.09 4.09
C PHE A 219 -26.78 -3.57 3.73
N LEU A 220 -25.81 -3.60 4.66
CA LEU A 220 -24.43 -3.16 4.41
C LEU A 220 -23.69 -4.08 3.43
N PHE A 221 -24.17 -5.29 3.20
CA PHE A 221 -23.52 -6.33 2.42
C PHE A 221 -24.23 -6.62 1.08
N ASP A 222 -25.32 -5.93 0.78
CA ASP A 222 -26.09 -6.12 -0.45
C ASP A 222 -25.36 -5.55 -1.69
N GLU A 223 -24.70 -4.40 -1.52
CA GLU A 223 -23.98 -3.73 -2.60
C GLU A 223 -22.60 -4.36 -2.86
N ARG A 224 -22.36 -4.69 -4.13
CA ARG A 224 -21.10 -5.25 -4.62
C ARG A 224 -20.39 -4.22 -5.49
N PRO A 225 -19.18 -3.77 -5.15
CA PRO A 225 -18.45 -2.79 -5.95
C PRO A 225 -17.75 -3.48 -7.13
N LEU A 226 -18.50 -4.21 -7.97
CA LEU A 226 -17.96 -4.99 -9.09
C LEU A 226 -17.82 -4.16 -10.35
N LEU A 227 -16.77 -4.44 -11.12
CA LEU A 227 -16.56 -3.88 -12.45
C LEU A 227 -16.86 -4.91 -13.54
N VAL A 228 -16.92 -4.44 -14.79
CA VAL A 228 -17.18 -5.30 -15.96
C VAL A 228 -16.15 -6.42 -16.03
N GLY A 229 -16.62 -7.66 -16.10
CA GLY A 229 -15.79 -8.87 -16.16
C GLY A 229 -15.31 -9.39 -14.80
N GLU A 230 -15.73 -8.81 -13.68
CA GLU A 230 -15.47 -9.34 -12.34
C GLU A 230 -16.53 -10.39 -11.94
N SER A 231 -16.11 -11.45 -11.25
CA SER A 231 -17.01 -12.54 -10.85
C SER A 231 -17.74 -12.19 -9.54
N ALA A 232 -19.06 -12.12 -9.63
CA ALA A 232 -19.92 -11.89 -8.48
C ALA A 232 -19.86 -13.06 -7.48
N GLU A 233 -19.71 -14.29 -7.96
CA GLU A 233 -19.55 -15.50 -7.16
C GLU A 233 -18.25 -15.49 -6.33
N GLN A 234 -17.14 -15.02 -6.92
CA GLN A 234 -15.85 -14.92 -6.23
C GLN A 234 -15.88 -13.85 -5.13
N TYR A 235 -16.53 -12.72 -5.40
CA TYR A 235 -16.74 -11.68 -4.38
C TYR A 235 -17.59 -12.21 -3.22
N ASP A 236 -18.67 -12.94 -3.52
CA ASP A 236 -19.52 -13.55 -2.49
C ASP A 236 -18.76 -14.60 -1.68
N ALA A 237 -17.91 -15.40 -2.32
CA ALA A 237 -17.04 -16.33 -1.63
C ALA A 237 -16.11 -15.63 -0.64
N LEU A 238 -15.45 -14.55 -1.07
CA LEU A 238 -14.61 -13.74 -0.18
C LEU A 238 -15.43 -13.14 0.98
N MET A 239 -16.57 -12.53 0.66
CA MET A 239 -17.45 -11.92 1.65
C MET A 239 -17.90 -12.93 2.70
N ARG A 240 -18.37 -14.11 2.28
CA ARG A 240 -18.80 -15.19 3.19
C ARG A 240 -17.65 -15.66 4.09
N SER A 241 -16.45 -15.85 3.54
CA SER A 241 -15.27 -16.25 4.31
C SER A 241 -14.89 -15.21 5.37
N VAL A 242 -14.88 -13.92 5.01
CA VAL A 242 -14.54 -12.84 5.95
C VAL A 242 -15.61 -12.69 7.02
N LEU A 243 -16.90 -12.72 6.65
CA LEU A 243 -18.01 -12.65 7.62
C LEU A 243 -17.99 -13.83 8.60
N HIS A 244 -17.69 -15.03 8.11
CA HIS A 244 -17.57 -16.23 8.94
C HIS A 244 -16.43 -16.11 9.96
N GLU A 245 -15.30 -15.52 9.57
CA GLU A 245 -14.15 -15.33 10.46
C GLU A 245 -14.39 -14.19 11.47
N VAL A 246 -14.85 -13.04 10.99
CA VAL A 246 -14.98 -11.83 11.81
C VAL A 246 -16.20 -11.91 12.74
N LYS A 247 -17.35 -12.41 12.25
CA LYS A 247 -18.63 -12.47 12.98
C LYS A 247 -18.98 -11.13 13.66
N PRO A 248 -19.24 -10.06 12.89
CA PRO A 248 -19.47 -8.73 13.45
C PRO A 248 -20.73 -8.71 14.33
N ARG A 249 -20.60 -8.15 15.55
CA ARG A 249 -21.71 -8.13 16.54
C ARG A 249 -22.43 -6.79 16.60
N GLU A 250 -21.73 -5.72 16.26
CA GLU A 250 -22.18 -4.34 16.42
C GLU A 250 -22.09 -3.59 15.08
N PRO A 251 -22.86 -2.49 14.90
CA PRO A 251 -22.88 -1.74 13.65
C PRO A 251 -21.50 -1.28 13.17
N ILE A 252 -20.63 -0.83 14.08
CA ILE A 252 -19.28 -0.36 13.73
C ILE A 252 -18.38 -1.52 13.29
N GLU A 253 -18.48 -2.70 13.92
CA GLU A 253 -17.75 -3.88 13.47
C GLU A 253 -18.22 -4.32 12.07
N ALA A 254 -19.53 -4.23 11.79
CA ALA A 254 -20.07 -4.57 10.48
C ALA A 254 -19.55 -3.63 9.38
N ILE A 255 -19.49 -2.32 9.64
CA ILE A 255 -18.90 -1.34 8.71
C ILE A 255 -17.44 -1.68 8.42
N TRP A 256 -16.62 -1.88 9.45
CA TRP A 256 -15.21 -2.26 9.24
C TRP A 256 -15.06 -3.61 8.55
N THR A 257 -15.97 -4.55 8.77
CA THR A 257 -15.96 -5.84 8.08
C THR A 257 -16.24 -5.67 6.59
N LYS A 258 -17.22 -4.84 6.22
CA LYS A 258 -17.49 -4.47 4.82
C LYS A 258 -16.28 -3.78 4.19
N ASP A 259 -15.67 -2.82 4.89
CA ASP A 259 -14.44 -2.16 4.42
C ASP A 259 -13.31 -3.18 4.17
N ILE A 260 -13.11 -4.15 5.07
CA ILE A 260 -12.09 -5.19 4.91
C ILE A 260 -12.35 -6.02 3.64
N ILE A 261 -13.61 -6.40 3.38
CA ILE A 261 -14.00 -7.16 2.19
C ILE A 261 -13.69 -6.34 0.93
N ASP A 262 -14.16 -5.10 0.88
CA ASP A 262 -13.99 -4.21 -0.27
C ASP A 262 -12.53 -3.89 -0.54
N LEU A 263 -11.76 -3.55 0.50
CA LEU A 263 -10.32 -3.26 0.39
C LEU A 263 -9.52 -4.49 -0.06
N THR A 264 -9.95 -5.69 0.35
CA THR A 264 -9.35 -6.94 -0.12
C THR A 264 -9.65 -7.14 -1.61
N TRP A 265 -10.89 -6.91 -2.04
CA TRP A 265 -11.27 -6.99 -3.44
C TRP A 265 -10.57 -5.94 -4.32
N GLU A 266 -10.51 -4.68 -3.87
CA GLU A 266 -9.75 -3.61 -4.52
C GLU A 266 -8.28 -3.98 -4.70
N THR A 267 -7.67 -4.60 -3.69
CA THR A 267 -6.28 -5.06 -3.76
C THR A 267 -6.08 -6.13 -4.85
N LEU A 268 -7.00 -7.10 -4.95
CA LEU A 268 -6.97 -8.12 -6.01
C LEU A 268 -7.13 -7.48 -7.39
N ARG A 269 -8.06 -6.54 -7.54
CA ARG A 269 -8.29 -5.78 -8.76
C ARG A 269 -7.03 -5.02 -9.19
N TYR A 270 -6.42 -4.26 -8.30
CA TYR A 270 -5.21 -3.48 -8.62
C TYR A 270 -4.04 -4.36 -9.04
N ARG A 271 -3.90 -5.56 -8.44
CA ARG A 271 -2.90 -6.55 -8.89
C ARG A 271 -3.19 -7.04 -10.30
N GLY A 272 -4.46 -7.30 -10.62
CA GLY A 272 -4.88 -7.64 -11.99
C GLY A 272 -4.61 -6.52 -12.99
N TYR A 273 -4.85 -5.26 -12.61
CA TYR A 273 -4.53 -4.10 -13.45
C TYR A 273 -3.04 -3.99 -13.75
N LYS A 274 -2.18 -4.20 -12.75
CA LYS A 274 -0.74 -4.21 -12.96
C LYS A 274 -0.32 -5.21 -14.03
N GLN A 275 -0.84 -6.44 -13.98
CA GLN A 275 -0.58 -7.45 -15.01
C GLN A 275 -1.07 -7.00 -16.39
N ARG A 276 -2.33 -6.57 -16.51
CA ARG A 276 -2.92 -6.16 -17.79
C ARG A 276 -2.18 -4.97 -18.43
N ILE A 277 -1.77 -3.99 -17.63
CA ILE A 277 -0.99 -2.84 -18.09
C ILE A 277 0.37 -3.29 -18.62
N LEU A 278 1.05 -4.20 -17.92
CA LEU A 278 2.33 -4.72 -18.36
C LEU A 278 2.19 -5.55 -19.65
N ASP A 279 1.16 -6.40 -19.74
CA ASP A 279 0.89 -7.20 -20.93
C ASP A 279 0.56 -6.32 -22.15
N GLN A 280 -0.22 -5.26 -21.96
CA GLN A 280 -0.51 -4.28 -23.00
C GLN A 280 0.75 -3.52 -23.43
N ALA A 281 1.59 -3.10 -22.48
CA ALA A 281 2.84 -2.41 -22.79
C ALA A 281 3.83 -3.32 -23.54
N ARG A 282 3.87 -4.61 -23.19
CA ARG A 282 4.67 -5.61 -23.93
C ARG A 282 4.20 -5.74 -25.37
N LEU A 283 2.89 -5.84 -25.58
CA LEU A 283 2.31 -5.88 -26.92
C LEU A 283 2.72 -4.66 -27.75
N GLN A 284 2.54 -3.46 -27.18
CA GLN A 284 2.91 -2.19 -27.83
C GLN A 284 4.42 -2.13 -28.15
N THR A 285 5.26 -2.56 -27.20
CA THR A 285 6.72 -2.56 -27.39
C THR A 285 7.13 -3.47 -28.54
N VAL A 286 6.58 -4.69 -28.62
CA VAL A 286 6.86 -5.59 -29.76
C VAL A 286 6.39 -4.98 -31.07
N GLU A 287 5.16 -4.44 -31.09
CA GLU A 287 4.59 -3.79 -32.27
C GLU A 287 5.48 -2.65 -32.79
N GLU A 288 5.96 -1.78 -31.90
CA GLU A 288 6.88 -0.68 -32.23
C GLU A 288 8.22 -1.17 -32.77
N LEU A 289 8.78 -2.23 -32.19
CA LEU A 289 10.07 -2.79 -32.60
C LEU A 289 10.02 -3.45 -33.98
N ILE A 290 8.93 -4.15 -34.32
CA ILE A 290 8.82 -4.86 -35.59
C ILE A 290 8.24 -4.01 -36.72
N ALA A 291 7.48 -2.95 -36.41
CA ALA A 291 6.82 -2.11 -37.41
C ALA A 291 7.74 -1.57 -38.52
N PRO A 292 9.00 -1.17 -38.26
CA PRO A 292 9.90 -0.74 -39.34
C PRO A 292 10.30 -1.88 -40.29
N MET A 293 10.42 -3.14 -39.83
CA MET A 293 10.78 -4.25 -40.73
C MET A 293 9.66 -4.58 -41.69
N ILE A 294 8.44 -4.65 -41.17
CA ILE A 294 7.27 -4.95 -41.99
C ILE A 294 7.08 -3.89 -43.08
N ARG A 295 7.37 -2.62 -42.78
CA ARG A 295 7.33 -1.54 -43.78
C ARG A 295 8.43 -1.61 -44.84
N GLU A 296 9.58 -2.19 -44.51
CA GLU A 296 10.68 -2.43 -45.46
C GLU A 296 10.40 -3.65 -46.33
N GLU A 297 9.77 -4.69 -45.77
CA GLU A 297 9.38 -5.93 -46.46
C GLU A 297 8.19 -5.71 -47.41
N GLU A 298 7.20 -4.89 -47.02
CA GLU A 298 6.00 -4.56 -47.82
C GLU A 298 6.32 -3.73 -49.08
N GLN A 299 7.52 -3.12 -49.17
CA GLN A 299 8.02 -2.48 -50.40
C GLN A 299 8.49 -3.50 -51.45
N VAL A 300 8.61 -4.77 -51.08
CA VAL A 300 9.00 -5.90 -51.94
C VAL A 300 7.79 -6.80 -52.11
N ASP A 301 6.84 -6.39 -52.95
CA ASP A 301 5.66 -7.16 -53.43
C ASP A 301 4.81 -7.85 -52.33
N PRO A 302 3.78 -7.17 -51.77
CA PRO A 302 3.01 -7.70 -50.65
C PRO A 302 2.21 -8.94 -51.04
N ASP A 303 2.44 -10.05 -50.33
CA ASP A 303 1.63 -11.27 -50.43
C ASP A 303 0.16 -10.95 -50.05
N PRO A 304 -0.79 -11.00 -51.01
CA PRO A 304 -2.18 -10.63 -50.77
C PRO A 304 -2.93 -11.59 -49.82
N ASP A 305 -2.42 -12.81 -49.63
CA ASP A 305 -3.07 -13.83 -48.81
C ASP A 305 -2.64 -13.75 -47.32
N HIS A 306 -1.52 -13.09 -47.00
CA HIS A 306 -0.99 -12.96 -45.64
C HIS A 306 -0.44 -11.54 -45.35
N PRO A 307 -1.31 -10.53 -45.13
CA PRO A 307 -0.85 -9.19 -44.78
C PRO A 307 -0.06 -9.23 -43.46
N LEU A 308 1.22 -8.86 -43.54
CA LEU A 308 2.08 -8.67 -42.38
C LEU A 308 1.58 -7.43 -41.63
N SER A 309 0.82 -7.65 -40.56
CA SER A 309 0.41 -6.59 -39.65
C SER A 309 1.30 -6.63 -38.41
N PRO A 310 1.98 -5.52 -38.03
CA PRO A 310 2.77 -5.45 -36.79
C PRO A 310 1.94 -5.88 -35.58
N ARG A 311 0.69 -5.45 -35.51
CA ARG A 311 -0.22 -5.84 -34.44
C ARG A 311 -0.53 -7.34 -34.45
N LYS A 312 -0.79 -7.94 -35.62
CA LYS A 312 -1.04 -9.40 -35.73
C LYS A 312 0.18 -10.19 -35.23
N MET A 313 1.36 -9.85 -35.71
CA MET A 313 2.62 -10.51 -35.31
C MET A 313 2.90 -10.35 -33.82
N ALA A 314 2.74 -9.14 -33.27
CA ALA A 314 2.90 -8.89 -31.84
C ALA A 314 1.88 -9.69 -31.00
N THR A 315 0.62 -9.78 -31.43
CA THR A 315 -0.40 -10.58 -30.72
C THR A 315 -0.11 -12.08 -30.78
N GLY A 316 0.36 -12.60 -31.92
CA GLY A 316 0.77 -14.01 -32.07
C GLY A 316 1.97 -14.34 -31.18
N TRP A 317 2.96 -13.45 -31.14
CA TRP A 317 4.12 -13.58 -30.24
C TRP A 317 3.70 -13.63 -28.76
N MET A 318 2.79 -12.74 -28.34
CA MET A 318 2.26 -12.71 -26.97
C MET A 318 1.48 -13.98 -26.61
N ARG A 319 0.69 -14.54 -27.54
CA ARG A 319 -0.05 -15.80 -27.36
C ARG A 319 0.82 -17.04 -27.43
N GLY A 320 2.00 -16.89 -28.02
CA GLY A 320 2.98 -17.94 -28.16
C GLY A 320 2.80 -18.85 -29.37
N SER A 321 2.16 -18.34 -30.41
CA SER A 321 2.10 -19.00 -31.72
C SER A 321 3.50 -19.24 -32.26
N GLU A 322 3.77 -20.46 -32.75
CA GLU A 322 5.11 -20.90 -33.17
C GLU A 322 5.68 -20.05 -34.31
N HIS A 323 4.87 -19.75 -35.32
CA HIS A 323 5.27 -18.97 -36.49
C HIS A 323 5.63 -17.53 -36.11
N GLU A 324 4.71 -16.82 -35.44
CA GLU A 324 4.93 -15.43 -35.04
C GLU A 324 6.05 -15.29 -34.01
N ARG A 325 6.21 -16.28 -33.10
CA ARG A 325 7.35 -16.31 -32.17
C ARG A 325 8.67 -16.39 -32.91
N THR A 326 8.80 -17.36 -33.81
CA THR A 326 10.04 -17.61 -34.55
C THR A 326 10.43 -16.39 -35.39
N TRP A 327 9.46 -15.80 -36.10
CA TRP A 327 9.69 -14.62 -36.92
C TRP A 327 10.09 -13.40 -36.07
N VAL A 328 9.32 -13.05 -35.02
CA VAL A 328 9.64 -11.87 -34.18
C VAL A 328 10.99 -12.05 -33.48
N ASP A 329 11.28 -13.23 -32.94
CA ASP A 329 12.56 -13.49 -32.26
C ASP A 329 13.75 -13.43 -33.23
N GLN A 330 13.56 -13.79 -34.50
CA GLN A 330 14.58 -13.60 -35.54
C GLN A 330 14.79 -12.10 -35.81
N GLN A 331 13.72 -11.36 -36.05
CA GLN A 331 13.78 -9.92 -36.35
C GLN A 331 14.38 -9.08 -35.21
N LEU A 332 14.11 -9.46 -33.96
CA LEU A 332 14.74 -8.83 -32.79
C LEU A 332 16.25 -9.13 -32.74
N ARG A 333 16.65 -10.39 -33.00
CA ARG A 333 18.06 -10.82 -33.00
C ARG A 333 18.88 -10.15 -34.09
N GLU A 334 18.32 -9.95 -35.28
CA GLU A 334 18.99 -9.22 -36.37
C GLU A 334 19.36 -7.78 -35.99
N ARG A 335 18.61 -7.17 -35.05
CA ARG A 335 18.91 -5.85 -34.48
C ARG A 335 19.71 -5.89 -33.17
N GLY A 336 20.16 -7.06 -32.73
CA GLY A 336 20.86 -7.24 -31.45
C GLY A 336 19.97 -7.04 -30.22
N ILE A 337 18.64 -7.09 -30.36
CA ILE A 337 17.69 -6.99 -29.25
C ILE A 337 17.34 -8.41 -28.79
N MET A 338 17.57 -8.71 -27.51
CA MET A 338 17.14 -9.97 -26.93
C MET A 338 15.65 -9.91 -26.54
N PRO A 339 14.88 -11.01 -26.64
CA PRO A 339 13.48 -11.04 -26.24
C PRO A 339 13.22 -10.58 -24.80
N GLU A 340 14.14 -10.86 -23.86
CA GLU A 340 14.04 -10.38 -22.48
C GLU A 340 14.05 -8.84 -22.35
N ASN A 341 14.70 -8.13 -23.28
CA ASN A 341 14.76 -6.67 -23.26
C ASN A 341 13.41 -6.02 -23.55
N VAL A 342 12.53 -6.72 -24.27
CA VAL A 342 11.16 -6.26 -24.56
C VAL A 342 10.36 -6.09 -23.26
N ALA A 343 10.46 -7.06 -22.35
CA ALA A 343 9.76 -6.98 -21.07
C ALA A 343 10.32 -5.85 -20.19
N ALA A 344 11.63 -5.66 -20.18
CA ALA A 344 12.29 -4.59 -19.46
C ALA A 344 11.88 -3.20 -20.00
N GLN A 345 11.83 -3.03 -21.32
CA GLN A 345 11.42 -1.79 -21.96
C GLN A 345 9.93 -1.48 -21.71
N ALA A 346 9.06 -2.49 -21.83
CA ALA A 346 7.64 -2.36 -21.51
C ALA A 346 7.42 -1.94 -20.04
N PHE A 347 8.20 -2.51 -19.12
CA PHE A 347 8.17 -2.12 -17.72
C PHE A 347 8.66 -0.68 -17.51
N ALA A 348 9.80 -0.30 -18.12
CA ALA A 348 10.33 1.05 -18.03
C ALA A 348 9.33 2.11 -18.53
N ASN A 349 8.64 1.82 -19.63
CA ASN A 349 7.61 2.69 -20.22
C ASN A 349 6.37 2.86 -19.32
N THR A 350 6.08 1.89 -18.45
CA THR A 350 4.89 1.90 -17.58
C THR A 350 5.20 2.18 -16.11
N LEU A 351 6.47 2.41 -15.75
CA LEU A 351 6.94 2.52 -14.38
C LEU A 351 6.10 3.51 -13.54
N SER A 352 5.87 4.72 -14.05
CA SER A 352 5.11 5.74 -13.32
C SER A 352 3.66 5.35 -13.03
N VAL A 353 3.05 4.55 -13.91
CA VAL A 353 1.67 4.06 -13.73
C VAL A 353 1.67 2.90 -12.73
N ILE A 354 2.64 1.98 -12.84
CA ILE A 354 2.79 0.87 -11.90
C ILE A 354 3.04 1.39 -10.48
N GLU A 355 3.91 2.39 -10.30
CA GLU A 355 4.15 3.02 -8.99
C GLU A 355 2.89 3.66 -8.39
N ARG A 356 2.01 4.22 -9.22
CA ARG A 356 0.71 4.75 -8.77
C ARG A 356 -0.19 3.62 -8.27
N ILE A 357 -0.25 2.50 -9.00
CA ILE A 357 -1.04 1.33 -8.61
C ILE A 357 -0.50 0.68 -7.34
N GLU A 358 0.81 0.53 -7.23
CA GLU A 358 1.45 -0.01 -6.02
C GLU A 358 1.17 0.85 -4.77
N ARG A 359 1.11 2.18 -4.93
CA ARG A 359 0.64 3.07 -3.86
C ARG A 359 -0.82 2.82 -3.47
N GLN A 360 -1.70 2.56 -4.43
CA GLN A 360 -3.10 2.22 -4.13
C GLN A 360 -3.20 0.87 -3.41
N ILE A 361 -2.44 -0.14 -3.84
CA ILE A 361 -2.35 -1.45 -3.16
C ILE A 361 -1.87 -1.27 -1.71
N THR A 362 -0.80 -0.49 -1.52
CA THR A 362 -0.23 -0.21 -0.20
C THR A 362 -1.23 0.50 0.70
N SER A 363 -1.93 1.51 0.17
CA SER A 363 -2.95 2.26 0.90
C SER A 363 -4.15 1.39 1.29
N ALA A 364 -4.67 0.57 0.36
CA ALA A 364 -5.79 -0.31 0.63
C ALA A 364 -5.43 -1.38 1.67
N SER A 365 -4.25 -1.97 1.56
CA SER A 365 -3.75 -2.96 2.52
C SER A 365 -3.58 -2.34 3.92
N ALA A 366 -3.01 -1.14 4.01
CA ALA A 366 -2.85 -0.44 5.29
C ALA A 366 -4.18 -0.07 5.96
N ARG A 367 -5.20 0.33 5.17
CA ARG A 367 -6.55 0.61 5.68
C ARG A 367 -7.20 -0.67 6.22
N ARG A 368 -7.10 -1.78 5.49
CA ARG A 368 -7.61 -3.10 5.91
C ARG A 368 -6.96 -3.56 7.22
N ASP A 369 -5.64 -3.48 7.31
CA ASP A 369 -4.89 -3.89 8.50
C ASP A 369 -5.17 -2.97 9.71
N THR A 370 -5.59 -1.73 9.46
CA THR A 370 -6.05 -0.81 10.52
C THR A 370 -7.45 -1.19 11.00
N ALA A 371 -8.39 -1.47 10.09
CA ALA A 371 -9.73 -1.91 10.44
C ALA A 371 -9.71 -3.21 11.27
N LEU A 372 -8.87 -4.19 10.89
CA LEU A 372 -8.68 -5.43 11.64
C LEU A 372 -8.19 -5.17 13.07
N ARG A 373 -7.19 -4.27 13.24
CA ARG A 373 -6.67 -3.90 14.56
C ARG A 373 -7.70 -3.18 15.43
N GLU A 374 -8.54 -2.32 14.85
CA GLU A 374 -9.59 -1.64 15.62
C GLU A 374 -10.70 -2.60 16.06
N ILE A 375 -11.07 -3.61 15.26
CA ILE A 375 -11.98 -4.69 15.67
C ILE A 375 -11.38 -5.44 16.87
N GLU A 376 -10.14 -5.91 16.77
CA GLU A 376 -9.46 -6.64 17.84
C GLU A 376 -9.35 -5.81 19.13
N ARG A 377 -9.00 -4.53 18.99
CA ARG A 377 -8.91 -3.57 20.09
C ARG A 377 -10.25 -3.37 20.80
N ARG A 378 -11.33 -3.18 20.06
CA ARG A 378 -12.69 -2.99 20.60
C ARG A 378 -13.14 -4.22 21.40
N ARG A 379 -12.96 -5.41 20.84
CA ARG A 379 -13.27 -6.68 21.51
C ARG A 379 -12.46 -6.87 22.78
N SER A 380 -11.17 -6.55 22.75
CA SER A 380 -10.30 -6.61 23.91
C SER A 380 -10.71 -5.62 25.01
N ALA A 381 -11.10 -4.41 24.64
CA ALA A 381 -11.58 -3.40 25.58
C ALA A 381 -12.89 -3.81 26.25
N PHE A 382 -13.86 -4.28 25.46
CA PHE A 382 -15.13 -4.80 25.96
C PHE A 382 -14.92 -5.99 26.91
N GLY A 383 -14.05 -6.94 26.56
CA GLY A 383 -13.70 -8.07 27.43
C GLY A 383 -13.05 -7.65 28.75
N ARG A 384 -12.22 -6.60 28.76
CA ARG A 384 -11.67 -6.03 30.00
C ARG A 384 -12.75 -5.38 30.86
N GLN A 385 -13.65 -4.60 30.26
CA GLN A 385 -14.75 -3.93 30.95
C GLN A 385 -15.69 -4.93 31.63
N LEU A 386 -16.04 -6.02 30.94
CA LEU A 386 -16.86 -7.08 31.52
C LEU A 386 -16.19 -7.72 32.74
N ARG A 387 -14.88 -8.04 32.66
CA ARG A 387 -14.13 -8.60 33.80
C ARG A 387 -14.09 -7.65 34.98
N SER A 388 -13.80 -6.36 34.75
CA SER A 388 -13.82 -5.37 35.83
C SER A 388 -15.22 -5.20 36.44
N SER A 389 -16.28 -5.35 35.64
CA SER A 389 -17.65 -5.26 36.14
C SER A 389 -18.06 -6.49 36.95
N THR A 390 -17.60 -7.68 36.59
CA THR A 390 -17.81 -8.89 37.39
C THR A 390 -17.03 -8.83 38.70
N ASP A 391 -15.79 -8.34 38.69
CA ASP A 391 -14.96 -8.19 39.90
C ASP A 391 -15.56 -7.19 40.92
N ILE A 392 -16.36 -6.20 40.46
CA ILE A 392 -17.07 -5.26 41.33
C ILE A 392 -18.29 -5.91 42.01
N LEU A 393 -18.90 -6.92 41.39
CA LEU A 393 -20.09 -7.59 41.92
C LEU A 393 -19.77 -8.71 42.92
N ASP A 394 -18.51 -9.17 42.98
CA ASP A 394 -18.03 -10.20 43.92
C ASP A 394 -17.56 -9.64 45.28
N VAL A 395 -18.00 -8.43 45.68
CA VAL A 395 -17.78 -7.92 47.04
C VAL A 395 -18.84 -8.50 47.99
N ASP A 396 -18.45 -9.49 48.79
CA ASP A 396 -19.30 -10.20 49.77
C ASP A 396 -20.08 -9.26 50.73
N PRO A 397 -21.36 -9.55 51.03
CA PRO A 397 -22.20 -8.75 51.93
C PRO A 397 -22.03 -9.10 53.43
N ASN A 398 -20.92 -9.70 53.86
CA ASN A 398 -20.73 -10.10 55.25
C ASN A 398 -19.79 -9.16 56.02
N GLY A 399 -20.33 -7.97 56.33
CA GLY A 399 -19.72 -6.98 57.23
C GLY A 399 -20.69 -6.48 58.29
N SER A 400 -21.58 -7.32 58.82
CA SER A 400 -22.38 -6.97 60.01
C SER A 400 -21.58 -7.25 61.27
N ALA A 401 -20.84 -6.25 61.74
CA ALA A 401 -20.26 -6.25 63.07
C ALA A 401 -21.37 -6.04 64.10
N ALA A 402 -21.70 -7.10 64.84
CA ALA A 402 -22.60 -7.05 65.99
C ALA A 402 -21.97 -6.18 67.10
N SER A 403 -22.53 -4.99 67.34
CA SER A 403 -22.27 -4.20 68.55
C SER A 403 -22.94 -4.87 69.75
N ALA A 404 -22.14 -5.50 70.61
CA ALA A 404 -22.54 -5.90 71.95
C ALA A 404 -22.73 -4.66 72.84
N ILE A 405 -23.94 -4.53 73.40
CA ILE A 405 -24.30 -3.57 74.44
C ILE A 405 -23.81 -4.13 75.80
N PRO A 406 -23.06 -3.40 76.63
CA PRO A 406 -22.74 -3.84 77.98
C PRO A 406 -23.88 -3.43 78.93
N VAL A 407 -24.51 -4.41 79.58
CA VAL A 407 -25.42 -4.17 80.71
C VAL A 407 -24.60 -4.16 82.00
N SER A 408 -24.58 -3.03 82.68
CA SER A 408 -23.99 -2.85 84.00
C SER A 408 -24.98 -3.22 85.12
N ARG A 409 -24.55 -4.14 85.99
CA ARG A 409 -24.92 -4.44 87.40
C ARG A 409 -26.21 -3.84 87.99
N SER A 410 -26.99 -4.72 88.63
CA SER A 410 -27.21 -4.73 90.09
C SER A 410 -27.46 -6.17 90.57
#